data_AF-A0A3D4NBN2-F1
#
_entry.id   AF-A0A3D4NBN2-F1
#
_cell.length_a   1.000
_cell.length_b   1.000
_cell.length_c   1.000
_cell.angle_alpha   90.00
_cell.angle_beta   90.00
_cell.angle_gamma   90.00
#
_symmetry.space_group_name_H-M   'P 1'
#
loop_
_entity.id
_entity.type
_entity.pdbx_description
1 polymer ?
#
loop_
_entity_poly.entity_id
_entity_poly.type
_entity_poly.pdbx_seq_one_letter_code
_entity_poly.pdbx_strand_id
1 'polypeptide(L)'
;MAAQFYQIVLDLEKRTITHGDLSHHNIMVRNSKLVLVDYDGMNVPDMKQKVSCEIGNPHFQHPGRDETIFDLTTDRFSSIVIYLALKALAVDKKFWFTYETGGEGLLFRRADFEHPWQSPLLQEMETIASLNRDVRQFRQICMMDVHQVPRLEEFANGLSLDFFSVINDAGSVEPERTIYLDAQKKYLFHSRLGEIVTVVGKIEEIFSGKTRDNVPHVFFNFGNWKMKCFTVVLWDEALNLMQATGIDPQEYKEKWVSVTGMLTSYKRRPQMIVNTPFDIEILDEERVNQKIAASSPFWFVRKSMSVAAPVKQVVIQKPQPVEKLTATKQPVAQPSMAQIIVDNNLPLVDVVAQVANPLDINNEVVGKINDLYKNVKTGTRAVKRKKKNQ
;
A
#
# COMPACT_ATOMS: atom_id res chain seq x y z
N MET A 1 -19.34 2.24 -14.59
CA MET A 1 -17.88 2.49 -14.70
C MET A 1 -17.06 1.48 -13.91
N ALA A 2 -17.24 1.33 -12.59
CA ALA A 2 -16.46 0.36 -11.78
C ALA A 2 -16.43 -1.08 -12.36
N ALA A 3 -17.57 -1.62 -12.79
CA ALA A 3 -17.63 -2.95 -13.42
C ALA A 3 -16.90 -3.05 -14.77
N GLN A 4 -16.93 -1.99 -15.59
CA GLN A 4 -16.18 -1.96 -16.85
C GLN A 4 -14.67 -1.90 -16.58
N PHE A 5 -14.26 -1.11 -15.59
CA PHE A 5 -12.85 -1.01 -15.19
C PHE A 5 -12.35 -2.35 -14.63
N TYR A 6 -13.14 -2.98 -13.77
CA TYR A 6 -12.87 -4.32 -13.26
C TYR A 6 -12.62 -5.35 -14.38
N GLN A 7 -13.46 -5.32 -15.42
CA GLN A 7 -13.30 -6.22 -16.56
C GLN A 7 -12.00 -5.95 -17.35
N ILE A 8 -11.62 -4.69 -17.53
CA ILE A 8 -10.36 -4.33 -18.21
C ILE A 8 -9.14 -4.86 -17.44
N VAL A 9 -9.12 -4.68 -16.12
CA VAL A 9 -8.03 -5.18 -15.27
C VAL A 9 -7.94 -6.71 -15.31
N LEU A 10 -9.09 -7.40 -15.28
CA LEU A 10 -9.13 -8.85 -15.47
C LEU A 10 -8.57 -9.29 -16.83
N ASP A 11 -8.89 -8.56 -17.89
CA ASP A 11 -8.41 -8.89 -19.23
C ASP A 11 -6.90 -8.66 -19.38
N LEU A 12 -6.35 -7.64 -18.72
CA LEU A 12 -4.90 -7.40 -18.63
C LEU A 12 -4.18 -8.56 -17.92
N GLU A 13 -4.65 -8.94 -16.72
CA GLU A 13 -4.09 -10.06 -15.95
C GLU A 13 -4.16 -11.38 -16.73
N LYS A 14 -5.30 -11.68 -17.38
CA LYS A 14 -5.46 -12.89 -18.22
C LYS A 14 -4.50 -12.93 -19.41
N ARG A 15 -4.17 -11.77 -19.97
CA ARG A 15 -3.24 -11.63 -21.09
C ARG A 15 -1.80 -11.53 -20.61
N THR A 16 -1.55 -11.55 -19.30
CA THR A 16 -0.23 -11.34 -18.70
C THR A 16 0.40 -10.03 -19.16
N ILE A 17 -0.37 -8.95 -19.17
CA ILE A 17 0.08 -7.61 -19.54
C ILE A 17 -0.11 -6.69 -18.34
N THR A 18 0.89 -5.87 -18.02
CA THR A 18 0.72 -4.72 -17.13
C THR A 18 1.00 -3.43 -17.90
N HIS A 19 0.21 -2.41 -17.64
CA HIS A 19 0.31 -1.05 -18.17
C HIS A 19 1.49 -0.27 -17.60
N GLY A 20 1.83 -0.48 -16.32
CA GLY A 20 3.00 0.12 -15.66
C GLY A 20 2.82 1.55 -15.12
N ASP A 21 1.88 2.31 -15.69
CA ASP A 21 1.42 3.62 -15.19
C ASP A 21 -0.10 3.72 -15.21
N LEU A 22 -0.78 2.76 -14.61
CA LEU A 22 -2.24 2.78 -14.56
C LEU A 22 -2.73 3.93 -13.64
N SER A 23 -3.31 4.97 -14.25
CA SER A 23 -3.90 6.14 -13.58
C SER A 23 -5.16 6.60 -14.33
N HIS A 24 -5.96 7.51 -13.76
CA HIS A 24 -7.16 8.02 -14.45
C HIS A 24 -6.83 8.86 -15.69
N HIS A 25 -5.63 9.43 -15.79
CA HIS A 25 -5.18 10.14 -17.00
C HIS A 25 -5.01 9.19 -18.19
N ASN A 26 -4.67 7.93 -17.91
CA ASN A 26 -4.43 6.89 -18.91
C ASN A 26 -5.68 6.06 -19.21
N ILE A 27 -6.85 6.51 -18.76
CA ILE A 27 -8.15 5.87 -18.99
C ILE A 27 -9.11 6.86 -19.66
N MET A 28 -9.43 6.62 -20.92
CA MET A 28 -10.40 7.42 -21.68
C MET A 28 -11.78 6.77 -21.73
N VAL A 29 -12.82 7.59 -21.87
CA VAL A 29 -14.19 7.12 -22.14
C VAL A 29 -14.53 7.40 -23.61
N ARG A 30 -14.76 6.36 -24.40
CA ARG A 30 -15.19 6.45 -25.80
C ARG A 30 -16.43 5.60 -26.02
N ASN A 31 -17.52 6.19 -26.52
CA ASN A 31 -18.79 5.50 -26.78
C ASN A 31 -19.27 4.67 -25.57
N SER A 32 -19.21 5.26 -24.38
CA SER A 32 -19.57 4.62 -23.11
C SER A 32 -18.75 3.37 -22.74
N LYS A 33 -17.56 3.20 -23.34
CA LYS A 33 -16.56 2.18 -23.00
C LYS A 33 -15.28 2.85 -22.49
N LEU A 34 -14.62 2.19 -21.55
CA LEU A 34 -13.29 2.57 -21.09
C LEU A 34 -12.22 2.07 -22.08
N VAL A 35 -11.22 2.89 -22.33
CA VAL A 35 -10.10 2.62 -23.24
C VAL A 35 -8.81 3.04 -22.54
N LEU A 36 -7.83 2.14 -22.46
CA LEU A 36 -6.50 2.46 -21.95
C LEU A 36 -5.64 3.10 -23.04
N VAL A 37 -4.83 4.07 -22.66
CA VAL A 37 -3.90 4.82 -23.52
C VAL A 37 -2.56 4.95 -22.82
N ASP A 38 -1.52 5.36 -23.54
CA ASP A 38 -0.18 5.59 -22.99
C ASP A 38 0.52 4.31 -22.46
N TYR A 39 0.93 3.46 -23.40
CA TYR A 39 1.51 2.14 -23.10
C TYR A 39 3.04 2.18 -22.97
N ASP A 40 3.65 3.34 -22.76
CA ASP A 40 5.12 3.48 -22.69
C ASP A 40 5.71 2.76 -21.46
N GLY A 41 4.93 2.67 -20.37
CA GLY A 41 5.27 1.90 -19.17
C GLY A 41 4.93 0.41 -19.22
N MET A 42 4.35 -0.09 -20.33
CA MET A 42 3.79 -1.43 -20.40
C MET A 42 4.86 -2.52 -20.28
N ASN A 43 4.52 -3.60 -19.57
CA ASN A 43 5.33 -4.80 -19.45
C ASN A 43 4.58 -6.03 -19.99
N VAL A 44 5.31 -6.86 -20.72
CA VAL A 44 4.88 -8.21 -21.11
C VAL A 44 6.00 -9.21 -20.79
N PRO A 45 5.69 -10.46 -20.38
CA PRO A 45 6.68 -11.44 -19.90
C PRO A 45 7.87 -11.68 -20.82
N ASP A 46 7.68 -11.54 -22.14
CA ASP A 46 8.73 -11.76 -23.14
C ASP A 46 9.74 -10.59 -23.24
N MET A 47 9.49 -9.47 -22.55
CA MET A 47 10.42 -8.35 -22.50
C MET A 47 11.65 -8.70 -21.66
N LYS A 48 12.83 -8.29 -22.15
CA LYS A 48 14.11 -8.47 -21.43
C LYS A 48 14.33 -7.43 -20.33
N GLN A 49 13.50 -6.40 -20.30
CA GLN A 49 13.56 -5.31 -19.34
C GLN A 49 13.20 -5.83 -17.95
N LYS A 50 13.96 -5.38 -16.94
CA LYS A 50 13.82 -5.83 -15.54
C LYS A 50 13.46 -4.71 -14.58
N VAL A 51 13.42 -3.48 -15.07
CA VAL A 51 13.13 -2.30 -14.28
C VAL A 51 12.17 -1.42 -15.07
N SER A 52 11.23 -0.77 -14.38
CA SER A 52 10.33 0.17 -15.01
C SER A 52 11.08 1.41 -15.46
N CYS A 53 10.75 1.93 -16.64
CA CYS A 53 11.22 3.25 -17.06
C CYS A 53 10.53 4.38 -16.29
N GLU A 54 9.35 4.10 -15.72
CA GLU A 54 8.49 5.07 -15.06
C GLU A 54 7.92 4.51 -13.76
N ILE A 55 8.03 5.30 -12.69
CA ILE A 55 7.33 4.99 -11.43
C ILE A 55 5.84 5.34 -11.55
N GLY A 56 5.45 6.18 -12.50
CA GLY A 56 4.05 6.57 -12.66
C GLY A 56 3.56 7.49 -11.55
N ASN A 57 2.25 7.75 -11.53
CA ASN A 57 1.67 8.76 -10.66
C ASN A 57 1.63 8.33 -9.17
N PRO A 58 2.30 9.05 -8.24
CA PRO A 58 2.35 8.68 -6.82
C PRO A 58 0.99 8.58 -6.11
N HIS A 59 -0.08 9.19 -6.64
CA HIS A 59 -1.44 9.08 -6.12
C HIS A 59 -2.17 7.78 -6.50
N PHE A 60 -1.51 6.90 -7.27
CA PHE A 60 -2.01 5.58 -7.62
C PHE A 60 -1.04 4.46 -7.23
N GLN A 61 0.16 4.78 -6.73
CA GLN A 61 1.20 3.79 -6.49
C GLN A 61 1.34 3.44 -5.01
N HIS A 62 1.67 2.17 -4.75
CA HIS A 62 1.92 1.68 -3.40
C HIS A 62 3.14 2.40 -2.79
N PRO A 63 3.14 2.73 -1.48
CA PRO A 63 4.27 3.44 -0.87
C PRO A 63 5.63 2.76 -0.98
N GLY A 64 5.63 1.43 -1.02
CA GLY A 64 6.82 0.61 -1.16
C GLY A 64 7.21 0.29 -2.61
N ARG A 65 6.52 0.84 -3.63
CA ARG A 65 6.88 0.56 -5.03
C ARG A 65 8.13 1.32 -5.44
N ASP A 66 9.03 0.62 -6.13
CA ASP A 66 10.21 1.18 -6.78
C ASP A 66 10.32 0.68 -8.23
N GLU A 67 11.37 1.10 -8.94
CA GLU A 67 11.59 0.75 -10.34
C GLU A 67 11.85 -0.74 -10.56
N THR A 68 12.17 -1.51 -9.53
CA THR A 68 12.43 -2.96 -9.66
C THR A 68 11.15 -3.77 -9.80
N ILE A 69 10.00 -3.17 -9.47
CA ILE A 69 8.67 -3.79 -9.58
C ILE A 69 8.14 -3.61 -11.00
N PHE A 70 8.68 -4.44 -11.89
CA PHE A 70 8.36 -4.47 -13.31
C PHE A 70 7.99 -5.89 -13.74
N ASP A 71 6.83 -6.35 -13.27
CA ASP A 71 6.32 -7.70 -13.50
C ASP A 71 4.78 -7.69 -13.58
N LEU A 72 4.13 -8.84 -13.41
CA LEU A 72 2.67 -8.95 -13.46
C LEU A 72 1.96 -8.37 -12.23
N THR A 73 2.70 -7.93 -11.20
CA THR A 73 2.16 -7.31 -9.99
C THR A 73 2.10 -5.79 -10.07
N THR A 74 2.77 -5.19 -11.07
CA THR A 74 3.01 -3.74 -11.17
C THR A 74 1.77 -2.87 -11.03
N ASP A 75 0.63 -3.27 -11.59
CA ASP A 75 -0.61 -2.47 -11.58
C ASP A 75 -1.62 -2.86 -10.51
N ARG A 76 -1.33 -3.84 -9.66
CA ARG A 76 -2.33 -4.38 -8.73
C ARG A 76 -2.83 -3.33 -7.76
N PHE A 77 -1.91 -2.54 -7.19
CA PHE A 77 -2.26 -1.50 -6.25
C PHE A 77 -3.06 -0.37 -6.91
N SER A 78 -2.58 0.16 -8.05
CA SER A 78 -3.26 1.21 -8.80
C SER A 78 -4.65 0.78 -9.27
N SER A 79 -4.81 -0.48 -9.68
CA SER A 79 -6.10 -1.07 -10.01
C SER A 79 -7.08 -1.03 -8.83
N ILE A 80 -6.62 -1.40 -7.64
CA ILE A 80 -7.44 -1.36 -6.42
C ILE A 80 -7.82 0.07 -6.05
N VAL A 81 -6.88 1.02 -6.13
CA VAL A 81 -7.11 2.45 -5.87
C VAL A 81 -8.21 3.00 -6.78
N ILE A 82 -8.10 2.80 -8.10
CA ILE A 82 -9.07 3.30 -9.08
C ILE A 82 -10.44 2.63 -8.88
N TYR A 83 -10.46 1.31 -8.67
CA TYR A 83 -11.69 0.58 -8.44
C TYR A 83 -12.43 1.07 -7.19
N LEU A 84 -11.71 1.24 -6.07
CA LEU A 84 -12.28 1.73 -4.81
C LEU A 84 -12.80 3.17 -4.96
N ALA A 85 -12.06 4.04 -5.66
CA ALA A 85 -12.50 5.40 -5.94
C ALA A 85 -13.81 5.41 -6.77
N LEU A 86 -13.88 4.62 -7.84
CA LEU A 86 -15.08 4.49 -8.67
C LEU A 86 -16.26 3.91 -7.89
N LYS A 87 -16.01 2.96 -6.97
CA LYS A 87 -17.04 2.39 -6.11
C LYS A 87 -17.57 3.42 -5.12
N ALA A 88 -16.70 4.21 -4.50
CA ALA A 88 -17.10 5.30 -3.59
C ALA A 88 -17.94 6.36 -4.33
N LEU A 89 -17.51 6.79 -5.51
CA LEU A 89 -18.25 7.75 -6.36
C LEU A 89 -19.61 7.23 -6.84
N ALA A 90 -19.74 5.92 -7.03
CA ALA A 90 -21.01 5.30 -7.37
C ALA A 90 -22.00 5.28 -6.20
N VAL A 91 -21.50 5.22 -4.96
CA VAL A 91 -22.33 5.26 -3.75
C VAL A 91 -22.76 6.70 -3.45
N ASP A 92 -21.83 7.64 -3.41
CA ASP A 92 -22.12 9.04 -3.15
C ASP A 92 -21.19 9.97 -3.92
N LYS A 93 -21.77 10.90 -4.67
CA LYS A 93 -21.02 11.90 -5.44
C LYS A 93 -20.33 12.93 -4.56
N LYS A 94 -20.72 13.07 -3.28
CA LYS A 94 -20.10 14.01 -2.33
C LYS A 94 -18.59 13.80 -2.21
N PHE A 95 -18.11 12.56 -2.33
CA PHE A 95 -16.69 12.25 -2.23
C PHE A 95 -15.87 13.02 -3.26
N TRP A 96 -16.42 13.24 -4.47
CA TRP A 96 -15.76 14.06 -5.48
C TRP A 96 -15.59 15.50 -5.00
N PHE A 97 -16.66 16.12 -4.51
CA PHE A 97 -16.62 17.53 -4.13
C PHE A 97 -15.79 17.80 -2.87
N THR A 98 -15.62 16.80 -2.00
CA THR A 98 -14.87 16.94 -0.75
C THR A 98 -13.39 16.56 -0.89
N TYR A 99 -13.09 15.52 -1.68
CA TYR A 99 -11.78 14.86 -1.65
C TYR A 99 -11.06 14.84 -2.99
N GLU A 100 -11.60 15.43 -4.04
CA GLU A 100 -10.85 15.52 -5.30
C GLU A 100 -9.48 16.17 -5.09
N THR A 101 -8.51 15.70 -5.86
CA THR A 101 -7.09 15.96 -5.61
C THR A 101 -6.47 16.88 -6.66
N GLY A 102 -7.21 17.92 -7.05
CA GLY A 102 -6.80 18.87 -8.09
C GLY A 102 -6.69 18.23 -9.47
N GLY A 103 -7.39 17.11 -9.68
CA GLY A 103 -7.31 16.32 -10.90
C GLY A 103 -6.16 15.30 -10.96
N GLU A 104 -5.36 15.10 -9.90
CA GLU A 104 -4.13 14.28 -9.98
C GLU A 104 -4.28 12.84 -9.45
N GLY A 105 -5.26 12.54 -8.61
CA GLY A 105 -5.37 11.26 -7.88
C GLY A 105 -6.78 10.69 -7.76
N LEU A 106 -7.72 11.17 -8.59
CA LEU A 106 -9.17 10.99 -8.42
C LEU A 106 -9.64 11.48 -7.04
N LEU A 107 -9.70 10.56 -6.06
CA LEU A 107 -10.07 10.85 -4.68
C LEU A 107 -8.87 10.75 -3.72
N PHE A 108 -7.85 9.96 -4.06
CA PHE A 108 -6.79 9.60 -3.14
C PHE A 108 -5.54 10.45 -3.35
N ARG A 109 -4.84 10.71 -2.26
CA ARG A 109 -3.50 11.31 -2.24
C ARG A 109 -2.49 10.28 -1.76
N ARG A 110 -1.22 10.55 -2.05
CA ARG A 110 -0.09 9.72 -1.60
C ARG A 110 -0.13 9.48 -0.09
N ALA A 111 -0.45 10.53 0.67
CA ALA A 111 -0.56 10.49 2.12
C ALA A 111 -1.66 9.53 2.63
N ASP A 112 -2.73 9.29 1.85
CA ASP A 112 -3.78 8.33 2.22
C ASP A 112 -3.26 6.88 2.20
N PHE A 113 -2.17 6.62 1.48
CA PHE A 113 -1.54 5.30 1.44
C PHE A 113 -0.40 5.17 2.45
N GLU A 114 0.33 6.26 2.74
CA GLU A 114 1.38 6.27 3.76
C GLU A 114 0.81 6.23 5.18
N HIS A 115 -0.33 6.88 5.37
CA HIS A 115 -1.00 7.00 6.65
C HIS A 115 -2.48 6.63 6.54
N PRO A 116 -2.83 5.40 6.12
CA PRO A 116 -4.20 5.03 5.82
C PRO A 116 -5.11 5.29 7.01
N TRP A 117 -4.74 4.89 8.22
CA TRP A 117 -5.51 5.10 9.47
C TRP A 117 -5.80 6.56 9.83
N GLN A 118 -5.02 7.50 9.29
CA GLN A 118 -5.19 8.94 9.50
C GLN A 118 -5.91 9.63 8.33
N SER A 119 -6.16 8.91 7.23
CA SER A 119 -6.84 9.45 6.06
C SER A 119 -8.30 9.79 6.39
N PRO A 120 -8.71 11.08 6.31
CA PRO A 120 -10.10 11.47 6.52
C PRO A 120 -11.03 10.85 5.47
N LEU A 121 -10.54 10.69 4.23
CA LEU A 121 -11.27 10.02 3.15
C LEU A 121 -11.59 8.57 3.52
N LEU A 122 -10.59 7.79 3.92
CA LEU A 122 -10.80 6.39 4.29
C LEU A 122 -11.65 6.26 5.56
N GLN A 123 -11.52 7.18 6.52
CA GLN A 123 -12.39 7.21 7.70
C GLN A 123 -13.85 7.44 7.30
N GLU A 124 -14.13 8.42 6.43
CA GLU A 124 -15.49 8.67 5.97
C GLU A 124 -16.04 7.51 5.14
N MET A 125 -15.27 6.95 4.20
CA MET A 125 -15.70 5.78 3.42
C MET A 125 -16.02 4.57 4.30
N GLU A 126 -15.30 4.36 5.42
CA GLU A 126 -15.52 3.23 6.32
C GLU A 126 -16.87 3.31 7.06
N THR A 127 -17.43 4.51 7.24
CA THR A 127 -18.77 4.70 7.83
C THR A 127 -19.89 4.18 6.94
N ILE A 128 -19.61 3.94 5.66
CA ILE A 128 -20.60 3.46 4.68
C ILE A 128 -20.55 1.94 4.62
N ALA A 129 -21.66 1.30 5.00
CA ALA A 129 -21.76 -0.18 5.10
C ALA A 129 -21.31 -0.92 3.82
N SER A 130 -21.64 -0.42 2.64
CA SER A 130 -21.27 -1.05 1.35
C SER A 130 -19.79 -0.91 0.96
N LEU A 131 -19.06 -0.02 1.63
CA LEU A 131 -17.62 0.24 1.42
C LEU A 131 -16.77 -0.26 2.59
N ASN A 132 -17.35 -0.44 3.77
CA ASN A 132 -16.66 -0.78 5.03
C ASN A 132 -15.66 -1.93 4.88
N ARG A 133 -16.08 -3.06 4.30
CA ARG A 133 -15.22 -4.22 4.04
C ARG A 133 -14.01 -3.85 3.18
N ASP A 134 -14.27 -3.20 2.05
CA ASP A 134 -13.24 -2.88 1.06
C ASP A 134 -12.22 -1.88 1.62
N VAL A 135 -12.69 -0.88 2.37
CA VAL A 135 -11.83 0.09 3.04
C VAL A 135 -10.94 -0.59 4.08
N ARG A 136 -11.48 -1.50 4.91
CA ARG A 136 -10.68 -2.26 5.88
C ARG A 136 -9.61 -3.09 5.21
N GLN A 137 -9.94 -3.78 4.12
CA GLN A 137 -8.97 -4.54 3.33
C GLN A 137 -7.91 -3.61 2.73
N PHE A 138 -8.34 -2.48 2.14
CA PHE A 138 -7.44 -1.52 1.51
C PHE A 138 -6.43 -0.92 2.49
N ARG A 139 -6.83 -0.61 3.73
CA ARG A 139 -5.91 -0.15 4.79
C ARG A 139 -4.77 -1.12 5.05
N GLN A 140 -5.05 -2.43 5.03
CA GLN A 140 -4.04 -3.47 5.19
C GLN A 140 -3.14 -3.56 3.94
N ILE A 141 -3.74 -3.45 2.76
CA ILE A 141 -3.01 -3.45 1.48
C ILE A 141 -2.03 -2.27 1.37
N CYS A 142 -2.35 -1.11 1.94
CA CYS A 142 -1.42 0.02 2.00
C CYS A 142 -0.19 -0.24 2.89
N MET A 143 -0.28 -1.17 3.84
CA MET A 143 0.75 -1.44 4.85
C MET A 143 1.52 -2.74 4.60
N MET A 144 1.07 -3.58 3.66
CA MET A 144 1.73 -4.85 3.36
C MET A 144 2.94 -4.67 2.45
N ASP A 145 3.69 -5.74 2.29
CA ASP A 145 4.75 -5.79 1.28
C ASP A 145 4.15 -5.60 -0.12
N VAL A 146 4.79 -4.75 -0.91
CA VAL A 146 4.33 -4.36 -2.24
C VAL A 146 4.22 -5.54 -3.21
N HIS A 147 5.01 -6.60 -3.03
CA HIS A 147 4.95 -7.81 -3.84
C HIS A 147 3.78 -8.73 -3.45
N GLN A 148 3.16 -8.51 -2.28
CA GLN A 148 2.03 -9.27 -1.77
C GLN A 148 0.67 -8.63 -2.08
N VAL A 149 0.65 -7.49 -2.80
CA VAL A 149 -0.60 -6.82 -3.16
C VAL A 149 -1.48 -7.79 -3.97
N PRO A 150 -2.74 -8.02 -3.54
CA PRO A 150 -3.63 -8.99 -4.17
C PRO A 150 -4.07 -8.52 -5.55
N ARG A 151 -4.59 -9.46 -6.34
CA ARG A 151 -5.30 -9.12 -7.58
C ARG A 151 -6.56 -8.33 -7.26
N LEU A 152 -7.00 -7.50 -8.21
CA LEU A 152 -8.25 -6.75 -8.05
C LEU A 152 -9.46 -7.68 -7.83
N GLU A 153 -9.47 -8.84 -8.47
CA GLU A 153 -10.52 -9.87 -8.30
C GLU A 153 -10.59 -10.39 -6.86
N GLU A 154 -9.44 -10.68 -6.25
CA GLU A 154 -9.35 -11.16 -4.88
C GLU A 154 -9.83 -10.10 -3.89
N PHE A 155 -9.43 -8.84 -4.11
CA PHE A 155 -9.93 -7.69 -3.34
C PHE A 155 -11.44 -7.52 -3.48
N ALA A 156 -11.98 -7.54 -4.71
CA ALA A 156 -13.39 -7.30 -4.98
C ALA A 156 -14.30 -8.41 -4.40
N ASN A 157 -13.85 -9.67 -4.47
CA ASN A 157 -14.57 -10.81 -3.89
C ASN A 157 -14.45 -10.87 -2.36
N GLY A 158 -13.42 -10.22 -1.82
CA GLY A 158 -13.12 -10.16 -0.40
C GLY A 158 -12.01 -11.15 -0.05
N LEU A 159 -10.94 -10.61 0.50
CA LEU A 159 -9.79 -11.41 0.93
C LEU A 159 -10.16 -12.38 2.06
N SER A 160 -9.73 -13.64 1.94
CA SER A 160 -9.91 -14.65 2.99
C SER A 160 -9.18 -14.23 4.28
N LEU A 161 -9.63 -14.71 5.44
CA LEU A 161 -8.87 -14.61 6.68
C LEU A 161 -7.46 -15.21 6.53
N ASP A 162 -7.32 -16.24 5.67
CA ASP A 162 -6.03 -16.87 5.37
C ASP A 162 -5.09 -15.91 4.62
N PHE A 163 -5.63 -15.00 3.80
CA PHE A 163 -4.83 -13.99 3.12
C PHE A 163 -4.13 -13.07 4.14
N PHE A 164 -4.80 -12.79 5.26
CA PHE A 164 -4.22 -12.04 6.37
C PHE A 164 -3.31 -12.88 7.27
N SER A 165 -3.46 -14.21 7.30
CA SER A 165 -2.56 -15.09 8.07
C SER A 165 -1.29 -15.47 7.31
N VAL A 166 -1.31 -15.53 5.97
CA VAL A 166 -0.11 -15.77 5.13
C VAL A 166 0.91 -14.62 5.23
N ILE A 167 0.47 -13.42 5.62
CA ILE A 167 1.36 -12.29 5.96
C ILE A 167 2.31 -12.66 7.12
N ASN A 168 1.97 -13.66 7.94
CA ASN A 168 2.83 -14.19 9.00
C ASN A 168 3.69 -15.40 8.59
N ASP A 169 3.58 -15.93 7.35
CA ASP A 169 4.18 -17.22 6.98
C ASP A 169 5.01 -17.21 5.67
N ALA A 170 5.22 -16.04 5.05
CA ALA A 170 6.15 -15.89 3.93
C ALA A 170 7.59 -15.68 4.43
N GLY A 171 8.21 -16.79 4.83
CA GLY A 171 9.61 -16.88 5.24
C GLY A 171 9.76 -16.71 6.74
N SER A 172 10.58 -17.57 7.34
CA SER A 172 11.00 -17.50 8.74
C SER A 172 11.65 -16.15 9.08
N VAL A 173 10.82 -15.14 9.31
CA VAL A 173 11.12 -13.93 10.04
C VAL A 173 10.28 -14.09 11.28
N GLU A 174 10.93 -14.29 12.44
CA GLU A 174 10.18 -14.24 13.70
C GLU A 174 9.29 -13.01 13.70
N PRO A 175 8.01 -13.12 14.11
CA PRO A 175 7.07 -12.00 14.06
C PRO A 175 7.76 -10.78 14.64
N GLU A 176 7.87 -9.71 13.83
CA GLU A 176 8.61 -8.49 14.16
C GLU A 176 8.22 -8.11 15.59
N ARG A 177 9.11 -8.35 16.55
CA ARG A 177 8.74 -8.38 17.97
C ARG A 177 8.16 -7.01 18.32
N THR A 178 6.88 -6.96 18.67
CA THR A 178 6.25 -5.70 19.11
C THR A 178 7.02 -5.20 20.33
N ILE A 179 7.74 -4.08 20.16
CA ILE A 179 8.55 -3.49 21.23
C ILE A 179 7.61 -2.66 22.11
N TYR A 180 7.39 -3.12 23.34
CA TYR A 180 6.60 -2.41 24.34
C TYR A 180 7.51 -1.46 25.13
N LEU A 181 7.27 -0.15 25.03
CA LEU A 181 8.00 0.87 25.79
C LEU A 181 7.37 1.06 27.17
N ASP A 182 8.21 1.16 28.19
CA ASP A 182 7.76 1.44 29.56
C ASP A 182 7.47 2.93 29.74
N ALA A 183 6.23 3.27 30.12
CA ALA A 183 5.75 4.62 30.32
C ALA A 183 6.57 5.44 31.34
N GLN A 184 7.17 4.79 32.34
CA GLN A 184 7.93 5.43 33.40
C GLN A 184 9.35 5.83 32.94
N LYS A 185 9.86 5.22 31.87
CA LYS A 185 11.24 5.39 31.38
C LYS A 185 11.34 6.45 30.29
N LYS A 186 11.39 7.71 30.72
CA LYS A 186 11.36 8.89 29.81
C LYS A 186 12.41 8.92 28.69
N TYR A 187 13.57 8.30 28.92
CA TYR A 187 14.63 8.27 27.92
C TYR A 187 14.24 7.46 26.67
N LEU A 188 13.30 6.51 26.78
CA LEU A 188 12.81 5.69 25.67
C LEU A 188 12.09 6.50 24.58
N PHE A 189 11.47 7.62 24.96
CA PHE A 189 10.66 8.41 24.03
C PHE A 189 11.49 9.31 23.13
N HIS A 190 12.62 9.83 23.62
CA HIS A 190 13.44 10.79 22.89
C HIS A 190 14.05 10.20 21.62
N SER A 191 14.34 8.89 21.63
CA SER A 191 14.96 8.20 20.49
C SER A 191 13.96 7.73 19.42
N ARG A 192 12.65 7.85 19.68
CA ARG A 192 11.55 7.27 18.86
C ARG A 192 10.42 8.27 18.55
N LEU A 193 10.68 9.57 18.67
CA LEU A 193 9.71 10.59 18.26
C LEU A 193 9.44 10.44 16.76
N GLY A 194 8.16 10.43 16.37
CA GLY A 194 7.72 10.21 14.99
C GLY A 194 7.57 8.75 14.59
N GLU A 195 7.76 7.80 15.52
CA GLU A 195 7.47 6.39 15.31
C GLU A 195 6.09 6.02 15.90
N ILE A 196 5.40 5.06 15.27
CA ILE A 196 4.27 4.37 15.91
C ILE A 196 4.86 3.35 16.87
N VAL A 197 4.56 3.51 18.15
CA VAL A 197 5.10 2.66 19.22
C VAL A 197 3.97 2.21 20.13
N THR A 198 4.17 1.07 20.77
CA THR A 198 3.28 0.60 21.83
C THR A 198 3.89 0.96 23.17
N VAL A 199 3.20 1.79 23.95
CA VAL A 199 3.61 2.21 25.31
C VAL A 199 2.74 1.50 26.32
N VAL A 200 3.35 0.94 27.36
CA VAL A 200 2.67 0.25 28.44
C VAL A 200 2.98 0.93 29.76
N GLY A 201 1.95 1.11 30.59
CA GLY A 201 2.14 1.65 31.92
C GLY A 201 0.82 1.86 32.64
N LYS A 202 0.92 2.37 33.87
CA LYS A 202 -0.23 2.68 34.71
C LYS A 202 -0.69 4.12 34.49
N ILE A 203 -1.99 4.34 34.38
CA ILE A 203 -2.57 5.68 34.37
C ILE A 203 -2.73 6.15 35.82
N GLU A 204 -1.89 7.09 36.26
CA GLU A 204 -1.88 7.60 37.64
C GLU A 204 -2.81 8.81 37.81
N GLU A 205 -3.02 9.58 36.75
CA GLU A 205 -3.85 10.78 36.80
C GLU A 205 -4.62 10.96 35.51
N ILE A 206 -5.88 11.37 35.64
CA ILE A 206 -6.74 11.74 34.53
C ILE A 206 -7.12 13.20 34.72
N PHE A 207 -6.82 14.01 33.71
CA PHE A 207 -7.20 15.43 33.68
C PHE A 207 -8.21 15.67 32.57
N SER A 208 -9.35 16.27 32.92
CA SER A 208 -10.35 16.71 31.94
C SER A 208 -10.32 18.23 31.84
N GLY A 209 -10.28 18.76 30.62
CA GLY A 209 -10.22 20.18 30.38
C GLY A 209 -10.93 20.58 29.09
N LYS A 210 -10.93 21.88 28.80
CA LYS A 210 -11.36 22.44 27.52
C LYS A 210 -10.28 23.36 26.97
N THR A 211 -10.13 23.41 25.66
CA THR A 211 -9.22 24.36 25.00
C THR A 211 -9.78 25.78 25.07
N ARG A 212 -9.00 26.76 24.58
CA ARG A 212 -9.47 28.16 24.47
C ARG A 212 -10.71 28.28 23.57
N ASP A 213 -10.81 27.39 22.58
CA ASP A 213 -11.93 27.30 21.64
C ASP A 213 -13.07 26.40 22.16
N ASN A 214 -13.07 26.08 23.46
CA ASN A 214 -14.09 25.29 24.16
C ASN A 214 -14.19 23.81 23.72
N VAL A 215 -13.17 23.27 23.04
CA VAL A 215 -13.10 21.86 22.65
C VAL A 215 -12.69 21.00 23.87
N PRO A 216 -13.48 19.99 24.26
CA PRO A 216 -13.15 19.13 25.38
C PRO A 216 -11.96 18.23 25.06
N HIS A 217 -11.13 17.97 26.08
CA HIS A 217 -10.04 17.00 26.00
C HIS A 217 -9.83 16.32 27.34
N VAL A 218 -9.31 15.10 27.28
CA VAL A 218 -8.87 14.33 28.45
C VAL A 218 -7.42 13.91 28.28
N PHE A 219 -6.64 14.03 29.34
CA PHE A 219 -5.27 13.55 29.42
C PHE A 219 -5.19 12.37 30.37
N PHE A 220 -4.62 11.26 29.89
CA PHE A 220 -4.19 10.16 30.73
C PHE A 220 -2.70 10.29 30.97
N ASN A 221 -2.32 10.60 32.21
CA ASN A 221 -0.95 10.79 32.64
C ASN A 221 -0.39 9.52 33.26
N PHE A 222 0.70 9.04 32.67
CA PHE A 222 1.42 7.85 33.12
C PHE A 222 2.55 8.26 34.08
N GLY A 223 2.18 8.87 35.19
CA GLY A 223 3.12 9.45 36.16
C GLY A 223 2.79 10.89 36.53
N ASN A 224 3.68 11.48 37.33
CA ASN A 224 3.55 12.88 37.75
C ASN A 224 3.70 13.87 36.57
N TRP A 225 2.63 14.59 36.25
CA TRP A 225 2.58 15.58 35.18
C TRP A 225 3.58 16.73 35.32
N LYS A 226 3.91 17.14 36.56
CA LYS A 226 4.90 18.21 36.82
C LYS A 226 6.29 17.81 36.35
N MET A 227 6.56 16.50 36.38
CA MET A 227 7.83 15.93 35.95
C MET A 227 7.86 15.67 34.43
N LYS A 228 6.85 16.07 33.64
CA LYS A 228 6.77 15.77 32.19
C LYS A 228 6.70 14.26 31.91
N CYS A 229 5.77 13.56 32.56
CA CYS A 229 5.46 12.16 32.24
C CYS A 229 4.95 12.00 30.80
N PHE A 230 4.81 10.74 30.38
CA PHE A 230 4.11 10.40 29.16
C PHE A 230 2.61 10.64 29.32
N THR A 231 2.00 11.28 28.33
CA THR A 231 0.59 11.67 28.36
C THR A 231 -0.11 11.19 27.09
N VAL A 232 -1.19 10.43 27.26
CA VAL A 232 -2.12 10.14 26.18
C VAL A 232 -3.19 11.23 26.15
N VAL A 233 -3.48 11.75 24.96
CA VAL A 233 -4.43 12.83 24.73
C VAL A 233 -5.64 12.30 23.96
N LEU A 234 -6.82 12.48 24.54
CA LEU A 234 -8.12 12.16 23.97
C LEU A 234 -8.83 13.47 23.63
N TRP A 235 -9.14 13.69 22.36
CA TRP A 235 -9.92 14.84 21.89
C TRP A 235 -11.42 14.54 21.85
N ASP A 236 -12.21 15.54 21.51
CA ASP A 236 -13.67 15.47 21.41
C ASP A 236 -14.17 14.28 20.58
N GLU A 237 -13.53 13.95 19.46
CA GLU A 237 -13.86 12.76 18.66
C GLU A 237 -13.77 11.46 19.47
N ALA A 238 -12.65 11.25 20.19
CA ALA A 238 -12.44 10.07 21.02
C ALA A 238 -13.40 10.04 22.22
N LEU A 239 -13.69 11.20 22.81
CA LEU A 239 -14.61 11.34 23.94
C LEU A 239 -16.07 11.08 23.52
N ASN A 240 -16.47 11.56 22.34
CA ASN A 240 -17.79 11.29 21.77
C ASN A 240 -17.96 9.79 21.49
N LEU A 241 -16.91 9.13 20.99
CA LEU A 241 -16.92 7.67 20.79
C LEU A 241 -17.02 6.92 22.11
N MET A 242 -16.22 7.29 23.12
CA MET A 242 -16.32 6.71 24.47
C MET A 242 -17.73 6.89 25.06
N GLN A 243 -18.32 8.06 24.92
CA GLN A 243 -19.69 8.33 25.37
C GLN A 243 -20.72 7.48 24.61
N ALA A 244 -20.57 7.34 23.29
CA ALA A 244 -21.47 6.54 22.46
C ALA A 244 -21.37 5.03 22.76
N THR A 245 -20.19 4.54 23.17
CA THR A 245 -19.98 3.14 23.57
C THR A 245 -20.22 2.88 25.06
N GLY A 246 -20.54 3.91 25.83
CA GLY A 246 -20.79 3.80 27.27
C GLY A 246 -19.53 3.58 28.13
N ILE A 247 -18.36 3.97 27.62
CA ILE A 247 -17.07 3.87 28.32
C ILE A 247 -16.81 5.20 29.05
N ASP A 248 -16.64 5.17 30.37
CA ASP A 248 -16.20 6.35 31.13
C ASP A 248 -14.66 6.41 31.16
N PRO A 249 -14.03 7.51 30.70
CA PRO A 249 -12.58 7.70 30.83
C PRO A 249 -12.04 7.47 32.25
N GLN A 250 -12.83 7.74 33.29
CA GLN A 250 -12.39 7.53 34.68
C GLN A 250 -12.17 6.05 35.05
N GLU A 251 -12.75 5.09 34.31
CA GLU A 251 -12.56 3.66 34.55
C GLU A 251 -11.12 3.20 34.30
N TYR A 252 -10.36 3.97 33.50
CA TYR A 252 -8.96 3.71 33.22
C TYR A 252 -8.01 4.19 34.33
N LYS A 253 -8.52 4.94 35.33
CA LYS A 253 -7.69 5.44 36.43
C LYS A 253 -7.15 4.28 37.26
N GLU A 254 -5.87 4.34 37.61
CA GLU A 254 -5.12 3.29 38.31
C GLU A 254 -5.04 1.95 37.57
N LYS A 255 -5.44 1.89 36.29
CA LYS A 255 -5.31 0.68 35.47
C LYS A 255 -3.98 0.67 34.73
N TRP A 256 -3.43 -0.53 34.59
CA TRP A 256 -2.35 -0.81 33.68
C TRP A 256 -2.94 -0.93 32.27
N VAL A 257 -2.36 -0.22 31.32
CA VAL A 257 -2.84 -0.20 29.94
C VAL A 257 -1.69 -0.28 28.96
N SER A 258 -2.00 -0.77 27.76
CA SER A 258 -1.16 -0.68 26.56
C SER A 258 -1.83 0.27 25.58
N VAL A 259 -1.07 1.24 25.07
CA VAL A 259 -1.53 2.22 24.09
C VAL A 259 -0.61 2.23 22.89
N THR A 260 -1.15 2.03 21.70
CA THR A 260 -0.40 2.07 20.45
C THR A 260 -0.76 3.30 19.65
N GLY A 261 0.25 4.03 19.18
CA GLY A 261 0.02 5.23 18.39
C GLY A 261 1.29 5.98 18.08
N MET A 262 1.13 7.10 17.38
CA MET A 262 2.25 7.96 17.00
C MET A 262 2.81 8.68 18.23
N LEU A 263 4.09 8.45 18.53
CA LEU A 263 4.77 9.15 19.61
C LEU A 263 5.23 10.53 19.14
N THR A 264 4.72 11.57 19.79
CA THR A 264 5.08 12.97 19.52
C THR A 264 5.62 13.64 20.78
N SER A 265 6.06 14.90 20.66
CA SER A 265 6.46 15.69 21.81
C SER A 265 5.84 17.08 21.78
N TYR A 266 5.24 17.50 22.89
CA TYR A 266 4.71 18.85 23.06
C TYR A 266 5.32 19.51 24.30
N LYS A 267 5.94 20.69 24.13
CA LYS A 267 6.68 21.38 25.21
C LYS A 267 7.70 20.48 25.94
N ARG A 268 8.36 19.59 25.18
CA ARG A 268 9.27 18.54 25.68
C ARG A 268 8.61 17.48 26.59
N ARG A 269 7.30 17.31 26.49
CA ARG A 269 6.57 16.19 27.11
C ARG A 269 6.29 15.15 26.03
N PRO A 270 6.64 13.88 26.23
CA PRO A 270 6.27 12.83 25.30
C PRO A 270 4.75 12.62 25.36
N GLN A 271 4.11 12.61 24.21
CA GLN A 271 2.66 12.48 24.13
C GLN A 271 2.23 11.59 22.98
N MET A 272 1.02 11.05 23.08
CA MET A 272 0.37 10.27 22.04
C MET A 272 -1.08 10.71 21.93
N ILE A 273 -1.57 10.95 20.73
CA ILE A 273 -2.97 11.27 20.50
C ILE A 273 -3.68 9.97 20.16
N VAL A 274 -4.77 9.69 20.86
CA VAL A 274 -5.61 8.53 20.63
C VAL A 274 -6.98 8.98 20.17
N ASN A 275 -7.39 8.47 19.02
CA ASN A 275 -8.66 8.85 18.38
C ASN A 275 -9.77 7.83 18.67
N THR A 276 -9.42 6.58 18.99
CA THR A 276 -10.41 5.56 19.32
C THR A 276 -10.15 4.95 20.70
N PRO A 277 -11.18 4.65 21.50
CA PRO A 277 -11.01 3.97 22.78
C PRO A 277 -10.41 2.56 22.66
N PHE A 278 -10.52 1.93 21.48
CA PHE A 278 -10.01 0.59 21.22
C PHE A 278 -8.47 0.52 21.11
N ASP A 279 -7.81 1.67 20.92
CA ASP A 279 -6.35 1.76 20.92
C ASP A 279 -5.75 1.69 22.34
N ILE A 280 -6.60 1.63 23.37
CA ILE A 280 -6.21 1.51 24.79
C ILE A 280 -6.70 0.16 25.32
N GLU A 281 -5.78 -0.79 25.43
CA GLU A 281 -6.03 -2.11 25.99
C GLU A 281 -5.73 -2.11 27.50
N ILE A 282 -6.69 -2.51 28.35
CA ILE A 282 -6.45 -2.73 29.78
C ILE A 282 -5.71 -4.07 29.95
N LEU A 283 -4.64 -4.05 30.73
CA LEU A 283 -3.78 -5.20 30.99
C LEU A 283 -3.63 -5.45 32.50
N ASP A 284 -3.30 -6.69 32.85
CA ASP A 284 -2.86 -7.03 34.20
C ASP A 284 -1.39 -6.65 34.40
N GLU A 285 -1.01 -6.29 35.62
CA GLU A 285 0.35 -5.88 35.98
C GLU A 285 1.41 -6.94 35.62
N GLU A 286 1.08 -8.21 35.80
CA GLU A 286 1.99 -9.32 35.45
C GLU A 286 2.24 -9.39 33.94
N ARG A 287 1.20 -9.21 33.12
CA ARG A 287 1.32 -9.15 31.65
C ARG A 287 2.14 -7.94 31.21
N VAL A 288 1.98 -6.80 31.86
CA VAL A 288 2.81 -5.61 31.60
C VAL A 288 4.27 -5.90 31.87
N ASN A 289 4.59 -6.49 33.03
CA ASN A 289 5.96 -6.81 33.40
C ASN A 289 6.60 -7.82 32.44
N GLN A 290 5.85 -8.84 31.99
CA GLN A 290 6.30 -9.79 30.98
C GLN A 290 6.59 -9.11 29.63
N LYS A 291 5.67 -8.26 29.14
CA LYS A 291 5.82 -7.50 27.89
C LYS A 291 7.03 -6.54 27.94
N ILE A 292 7.22 -5.86 29.07
CA ILE A 292 8.36 -4.96 29.31
C ILE A 292 9.66 -5.76 29.36
N ALA A 293 9.72 -6.86 30.12
CA ALA A 293 10.92 -7.68 30.26
C ALA A 293 11.38 -8.22 28.90
N ALA A 294 10.44 -8.75 28.10
CA ALA A 294 10.70 -9.25 26.75
C ALA A 294 11.19 -8.16 25.78
N SER A 295 10.73 -6.91 25.96
CA SER A 295 11.06 -5.77 25.09
C SER A 295 12.34 -5.04 25.51
N SER A 296 12.71 -5.11 26.79
CA SER A 296 13.78 -4.30 27.37
C SER A 296 15.16 -4.44 26.72
N PRO A 297 15.58 -5.62 26.22
CA PRO A 297 16.84 -5.75 25.49
C PRO A 297 16.83 -5.06 24.12
N PHE A 298 15.66 -4.78 23.57
CA PHE A 298 15.46 -4.30 22.20
C PHE A 298 15.03 -2.83 22.13
N TRP A 299 14.86 -2.15 23.26
CA TRP A 299 14.39 -0.76 23.32
C TRP A 299 15.21 0.24 22.49
N PHE A 300 16.51 -0.01 22.35
CA PHE A 300 17.43 0.84 21.58
C PHE A 300 17.78 0.30 20.20
N VAL A 301 17.23 -0.87 19.84
CA VAL A 301 17.32 -1.37 18.48
C VAL A 301 16.41 -0.51 17.63
N ARG A 302 17.02 0.35 16.79
CA ARG A 302 16.29 1.10 15.78
C ARG A 302 15.95 0.17 14.63
N LYS A 303 14.75 0.34 14.05
CA LYS A 303 14.47 -0.20 12.72
C LYS A 303 15.57 0.33 11.82
N SER A 304 16.44 -0.54 11.31
CA SER A 304 17.29 -0.15 10.20
C SER A 304 16.34 0.33 9.11
N MET A 305 16.44 1.59 8.69
CA MET A 305 16.07 1.89 7.31
C MET A 305 16.82 0.87 6.48
N SER A 306 16.08 0.09 5.69
CA SER A 306 16.59 -1.04 4.89
C SER A 306 17.96 -0.71 4.30
N VAL A 307 19.01 -1.17 4.97
CA VAL A 307 20.36 -1.22 4.39
C VAL A 307 20.32 -2.47 3.53
N ALA A 308 20.54 -2.27 2.23
CA ALA A 308 20.65 -3.33 1.24
C ALA A 308 21.42 -4.53 1.81
N ALA A 309 20.80 -5.70 1.76
CA ALA A 309 21.44 -6.94 2.20
C ALA A 309 22.78 -7.12 1.46
N PRO A 310 23.86 -7.57 2.13
CA PRO A 310 25.12 -7.79 1.46
C PRO A 310 24.98 -8.93 0.45
N VAL A 311 25.44 -8.66 -0.77
CA VAL A 311 25.53 -9.63 -1.87
C VAL A 311 26.33 -10.84 -1.40
N LYS A 312 25.68 -12.01 -1.27
CA LYS A 312 26.40 -13.29 -1.18
C LYS A 312 27.08 -13.51 -2.53
N GLN A 313 28.41 -13.52 -2.54
CA GLN A 313 29.19 -13.96 -3.68
C GLN A 313 28.85 -15.42 -3.98
N VAL A 314 28.14 -15.64 -5.09
CA VAL A 314 27.97 -16.97 -5.67
C VAL A 314 29.28 -17.34 -6.34
N VAL A 315 30.00 -18.30 -5.77
CA VAL A 315 31.14 -18.95 -6.42
C VAL A 315 30.60 -19.76 -7.60
N ILE A 316 30.85 -19.27 -8.81
CA ILE A 316 30.54 -19.95 -10.06
C ILE A 316 31.50 -21.14 -10.21
N GLN A 317 31.01 -22.36 -10.04
CA GLN A 317 31.72 -23.54 -10.53
C GLN A 317 31.53 -23.64 -12.05
N LYS A 318 32.66 -23.68 -12.78
CA LYS A 318 32.68 -23.87 -14.23
C LYS A 318 32.10 -25.24 -14.61
N PRO A 319 31.25 -25.34 -15.66
CA PRO A 319 30.85 -26.64 -16.20
C PRO A 319 32.02 -27.32 -16.93
N GLN A 320 32.24 -28.60 -16.64
CA GLN A 320 33.09 -29.48 -17.45
C GLN A 320 32.35 -29.96 -18.70
N PRO A 321 33.05 -30.25 -19.81
CA PRO A 321 32.43 -30.66 -21.06
C PRO A 321 32.09 -32.15 -21.07
N VAL A 322 30.88 -32.49 -21.51
CA VAL A 322 30.46 -33.89 -21.77
C VAL A 322 30.59 -34.17 -23.27
N GLU A 323 31.49 -35.09 -23.61
CA GLU A 323 31.58 -35.71 -24.93
C GLU A 323 30.39 -36.65 -25.19
N LYS A 324 29.90 -36.62 -26.43
CA LYS A 324 28.87 -37.50 -26.98
C LYS A 324 29.40 -38.91 -27.13
N LEU A 325 28.59 -39.93 -26.82
CA LEU A 325 28.60 -41.23 -27.55
C LEU A 325 27.21 -41.92 -27.44
N THR A 326 26.94 -42.70 -28.47
CA THR A 326 25.66 -43.08 -29.07
C THR A 326 24.95 -44.32 -28.49
N ALA A 327 23.64 -44.35 -28.74
CA ALA A 327 22.58 -45.33 -28.44
C ALA A 327 22.88 -46.84 -28.57
N THR A 328 22.19 -47.65 -27.75
CA THR A 328 21.56 -48.93 -28.17
C THR A 328 20.43 -49.37 -27.21
N LYS A 329 19.59 -50.31 -27.67
CA LYS A 329 18.14 -50.47 -27.46
C LYS A 329 17.69 -51.47 -26.36
N GLN A 330 16.50 -51.19 -25.79
CA GLN A 330 15.38 -52.11 -25.36
C GLN A 330 15.46 -52.92 -24.02
N PRO A 331 14.33 -53.42 -23.42
CA PRO A 331 12.97 -52.84 -23.30
C PRO A 331 12.20 -53.14 -21.94
N VAL A 332 11.02 -52.50 -21.73
CA VAL A 332 9.85 -52.83 -20.84
C VAL A 332 10.06 -52.70 -19.30
N ALA A 333 9.26 -51.99 -18.48
CA ALA A 333 7.82 -52.19 -18.17
C ALA A 333 7.13 -50.95 -17.52
N GLN A 334 5.80 -50.85 -17.72
CA GLN A 334 4.87 -49.92 -17.06
C GLN A 334 4.50 -50.36 -15.64
N PRO A 335 3.98 -49.44 -14.79
CA PRO A 335 2.56 -49.55 -14.44
C PRO A 335 1.78 -48.21 -14.48
N SER A 336 0.47 -48.36 -14.27
CA SER A 336 -0.66 -47.55 -14.74
C SER A 336 -1.25 -46.51 -13.76
N MET A 337 -1.86 -45.48 -14.37
CA MET A 337 -3.07 -44.68 -14.04
C MET A 337 -3.42 -44.25 -12.60
N ALA A 338 -3.71 -42.95 -12.47
CA ALA A 338 -5.03 -42.48 -12.01
C ALA A 338 -5.37 -41.13 -12.70
N GLN A 339 -6.43 -41.12 -13.52
CA GLN A 339 -7.10 -39.92 -14.02
C GLN A 339 -8.27 -39.59 -13.10
N ILE A 340 -8.43 -38.31 -12.75
CA ILE A 340 -9.71 -37.79 -12.22
C ILE A 340 -10.21 -36.77 -13.25
N ILE A 341 -11.32 -37.13 -13.88
CA ILE A 341 -12.15 -36.30 -14.75
C ILE A 341 -13.16 -35.61 -13.86
N VAL A 342 -13.34 -34.29 -14.02
CA VAL A 342 -14.56 -33.60 -13.62
C VAL A 342 -15.03 -32.79 -14.83
N ASP A 343 -16.09 -33.29 -15.45
CA ASP A 343 -16.85 -32.61 -16.49
C ASP A 343 -17.69 -31.48 -15.88
N ASN A 344 -17.71 -30.32 -16.54
CA ASN A 344 -18.85 -29.41 -16.53
C ASN A 344 -18.87 -28.62 -17.85
N ASN A 345 -19.67 -29.11 -18.80
CA ASN A 345 -20.01 -28.45 -20.05
C ASN A 345 -21.22 -27.54 -19.87
N LEU A 346 -21.11 -26.29 -20.32
CA LEU A 346 -22.21 -25.42 -20.82
C LEU A 346 -21.62 -24.47 -21.89
N PRO A 347 -22.42 -24.01 -22.88
CA PRO A 347 -22.01 -23.94 -24.28
C PRO A 347 -21.20 -22.70 -24.65
N LEU A 348 -20.20 -22.88 -25.53
CA LEU A 348 -19.57 -21.79 -26.27
C LEU A 348 -20.59 -21.16 -27.21
N VAL A 349 -20.90 -19.89 -26.98
CA VAL A 349 -21.44 -19.00 -28.02
C VAL A 349 -20.25 -18.39 -28.74
N ASP A 350 -20.09 -18.74 -30.02
CA ASP A 350 -19.14 -18.07 -30.92
C ASP A 350 -19.54 -16.61 -31.09
N VAL A 351 -18.90 -15.72 -30.34
CA VAL A 351 -18.90 -14.29 -30.64
C VAL A 351 -17.57 -14.00 -31.33
N VAL A 352 -17.64 -13.84 -32.65
CA VAL A 352 -16.53 -13.33 -33.47
C VAL A 352 -16.20 -11.91 -33.00
N ALA A 353 -15.27 -11.81 -32.04
CA ALA A 353 -14.62 -10.56 -31.71
C ALA A 353 -13.65 -10.23 -32.84
N GLN A 354 -14.03 -9.29 -33.70
CA GLN A 354 -13.09 -8.64 -34.61
C GLN A 354 -12.07 -7.88 -33.75
N VAL A 355 -10.92 -8.51 -33.55
CA VAL A 355 -9.71 -7.86 -33.05
C VAL A 355 -9.31 -6.83 -34.10
N ALA A 356 -9.40 -5.55 -33.77
CA ALA A 356 -8.79 -4.52 -34.59
C ALA A 356 -7.27 -4.75 -34.59
N ASN A 357 -6.73 -5.18 -35.73
CA ASN A 357 -5.31 -5.33 -35.97
C ASN A 357 -4.67 -3.92 -35.95
N PRO A 358 -3.60 -3.66 -35.18
CA PRO A 358 -3.04 -2.31 -35.02
C PRO A 358 -2.22 -1.79 -36.22
N LEU A 359 -2.45 -2.29 -37.44
CA LEU A 359 -1.69 -1.89 -38.64
C LEU A 359 -2.54 -1.52 -39.87
N ASP A 360 -3.82 -1.18 -39.70
CA ASP A 360 -4.56 -0.47 -40.77
C ASP A 360 -4.26 1.03 -40.70
N ILE A 361 -3.00 1.38 -40.96
CA ILE A 361 -2.60 2.75 -41.25
C ILE A 361 -2.88 3.00 -42.72
N ASN A 362 -3.83 3.88 -43.00
CA ASN A 362 -4.17 4.33 -44.34
C ASN A 362 -2.89 4.81 -45.07
N ASN A 363 -2.62 4.30 -46.27
CA ASN A 363 -1.37 4.53 -47.04
C ASN A 363 -1.03 6.02 -47.25
N GLU A 364 -2.01 6.90 -47.12
CA GLU A 364 -1.89 8.35 -47.19
C GLU A 364 -1.13 8.97 -45.98
N VAL A 365 -1.19 8.32 -44.81
CA VAL A 365 -0.51 8.78 -43.58
C VAL A 365 0.97 8.37 -43.58
N VAL A 366 1.28 7.19 -44.13
CA VAL A 366 2.66 6.71 -44.30
C VAL A 366 3.46 7.61 -45.26
N GLY A 367 2.81 8.17 -46.28
CA GLY A 367 3.41 9.17 -47.16
C GLY A 367 3.82 10.45 -46.44
N LYS A 368 2.94 10.98 -45.58
CA LYS A 368 3.18 12.23 -44.84
C LYS A 368 4.28 12.11 -43.78
N ILE A 369 4.43 10.95 -43.14
CA ILE A 369 5.50 10.69 -42.17
C ILE A 369 6.86 10.62 -42.89
N ASN A 370 6.94 10.01 -44.06
CA ASN A 370 8.19 9.93 -44.83
C ASN A 370 8.67 11.30 -45.36
N ASP A 371 7.76 12.23 -45.65
CA ASP A 371 8.11 13.59 -46.08
C ASP A 371 8.61 14.48 -44.93
N LEU A 372 8.18 14.21 -43.70
CA LEU A 372 8.67 14.87 -42.49
C LEU A 372 10.14 14.53 -42.19
N TYR A 373 10.59 13.32 -42.51
CA TYR A 373 11.98 12.88 -42.26
C TYR A 373 12.96 13.17 -43.42
N LYS A 374 12.49 13.61 -44.59
CA LYS A 374 13.37 13.95 -45.74
C LYS A 374 13.87 15.39 -45.74
N ASN A 375 13.32 16.28 -44.91
CA ASN A 375 13.61 17.73 -44.95
C ASN A 375 14.40 18.28 -43.75
N VAL A 376 15.31 17.50 -43.17
CA VAL A 376 16.35 18.05 -42.29
C VAL A 376 17.52 18.54 -43.16
N LYS A 377 17.38 19.76 -43.71
CA LYS A 377 18.51 20.48 -44.31
C LYS A 377 19.43 21.00 -43.21
N THR A 378 20.71 20.71 -43.41
CA THR A 378 21.89 21.26 -42.72
C THR A 378 21.85 22.79 -42.67
N GLY A 379 21.90 23.34 -41.46
CA GLY A 379 21.93 24.79 -41.22
C GLY A 379 22.94 25.16 -40.14
N THR A 380 24.20 25.34 -40.56
CA THR A 380 25.30 25.86 -39.74
C THR A 380 24.95 27.28 -39.23
N ARG A 381 24.90 27.50 -37.91
CA ARG A 381 24.84 28.85 -37.33
C ARG A 381 26.05 29.12 -36.45
N ALA A 382 26.89 30.02 -36.95
CA ALA A 382 28.08 30.56 -36.30
C ALA A 382 27.72 31.37 -35.04
N VAL A 383 28.49 31.13 -33.97
CA VAL A 383 28.40 31.83 -32.68
C VAL A 383 29.20 33.14 -32.75
N LYS A 384 28.51 34.30 -32.66
CA LYS A 384 29.15 35.61 -32.47
C LYS A 384 29.38 35.87 -30.97
N ARG A 385 30.66 35.93 -30.58
CA ARG A 385 31.15 36.47 -29.29
C ARG A 385 30.77 37.95 -29.14
N LYS A 386 30.04 38.31 -28.08
CA LYS A 386 29.91 39.70 -27.61
C LYS A 386 31.03 40.00 -26.60
N LYS A 387 31.88 40.96 -26.94
CA LYS A 387 32.88 41.58 -26.04
C LYS A 387 32.16 42.38 -24.95
N LYS A 388 32.53 42.13 -23.69
CA LYS A 388 32.41 43.08 -22.56
C LYS A 388 33.59 44.05 -22.63
N ASN A 389 33.33 45.35 -22.56
CA ASN A 389 33.98 46.27 -21.60
C ASN A 389 33.51 47.72 -21.83
N GLN A 390 33.22 48.36 -20.69
CA GLN A 390 33.04 49.79 -20.40
C GLN A 390 31.88 50.53 -21.06
#